data_AF-A0A358KNV3-F1
#
_entry.id   AF-A0A358KNV3-F1
#
_cell.length_a   1.000
_cell.length_b   1.000
_cell.length_c   1.000
_cell.angle_alpha   90.00
_cell.angle_beta   90.00
_cell.angle_gamma   90.00
#
_symmetry.space_group_name_H-M   'P 1'
#
loop_
_entity.id
_entity.type
_entity.pdbx_description
1 polymer ?
#
loop_
_entity_poly.entity_id
_entity_poly.type
_entity_poly.pdbx_seq_one_letter_code
_entity_poly.pdbx_strand_id
1 'polypeptide(L)'
;MVTPPVVAPVKSAPQTMPNIKANADQLAEWRQELLAEIAKTSRPPKAKPVPIKPKLVDVEAPPRTLGPIEELKDMKLIDFRRLGKTAGDVIGKIQAKIQLIGETGIGRRLQAVRAWQASPVYQLYLTLGRESIEQAKSVDSIIATRQADGQETLTLAEFEAIADLNQKLRF
;
A
#
# COMPACT_ATOMS: atom_id res chain seq x y z
N MET A 1 29.59 15.92 -16.53
CA MET A 1 29.54 14.68 -15.72
C MET A 1 28.09 14.24 -15.60
N VAL A 2 27.86 12.93 -15.48
CA VAL A 2 26.57 12.19 -15.51
C VAL A 2 26.11 11.78 -16.92
N THR A 3 26.50 10.56 -17.30
CA THR A 3 25.90 9.77 -18.41
C THR A 3 24.74 8.92 -17.88
N PRO A 4 23.62 8.80 -18.63
CA PRO A 4 22.56 7.84 -18.34
C PRO A 4 22.94 6.40 -18.74
N PRO A 5 22.31 5.37 -18.14
CA PRO A 5 22.63 3.96 -18.41
C PRO A 5 21.98 3.48 -19.72
N VAL A 6 22.81 2.95 -20.62
CA VAL A 6 22.39 2.30 -21.88
C VAL A 6 22.01 0.85 -21.60
N VAL A 7 20.75 0.52 -21.89
CA VAL A 7 20.21 -0.83 -21.93
C VAL A 7 20.84 -1.58 -23.11
N ALA A 8 21.53 -2.68 -22.83
CA ALA A 8 22.13 -3.54 -23.85
C ALA A 8 21.05 -4.39 -24.57
N PRO A 9 21.15 -4.60 -25.88
CA PRO A 9 20.14 -5.29 -26.67
C PRO A 9 20.20 -6.81 -26.47
N VAL A 10 19.02 -7.42 -26.29
CA VAL A 10 18.83 -8.87 -26.34
C VAL A 10 19.05 -9.31 -27.79
N LYS A 11 20.20 -9.96 -28.07
CA LYS A 11 20.46 -10.56 -29.38
C LYS A 11 19.52 -11.76 -29.59
N SER A 12 18.70 -11.60 -30.61
CA SER A 12 17.77 -12.56 -31.18
C SER A 12 18.46 -13.87 -31.57
N ALA A 13 17.82 -14.99 -31.21
CA ALA A 13 18.17 -16.31 -31.71
C ALA A 13 18.04 -16.35 -33.25
N PRO A 14 18.93 -17.07 -33.97
CA PRO A 14 18.84 -17.18 -35.42
C PRO A 14 17.59 -17.99 -35.80
N GLN A 15 16.59 -17.29 -36.35
CA GLN A 15 15.46 -17.90 -37.04
C GLN A 15 15.87 -18.19 -38.48
N THR A 16 16.21 -19.43 -38.77
CA THR A 16 16.18 -19.97 -40.13
C THR A 16 15.76 -21.44 -40.04
N MET A 17 14.44 -21.67 -40.04
CA MET A 17 13.92 -22.97 -40.46
C MET A 17 13.87 -22.96 -42.00
N PRO A 18 14.57 -23.88 -42.70
CA PRO A 18 14.36 -24.03 -44.12
C PRO A 18 12.97 -24.66 -44.37
N ASN A 19 12.25 -24.09 -45.33
CA ASN A 19 10.97 -24.60 -45.82
C ASN A 19 11.20 -25.92 -46.57
N ILE A 20 11.08 -27.04 -45.87
CA ILE A 20 11.19 -28.38 -46.43
C ILE A 20 9.88 -29.09 -46.10
N LYS A 21 9.23 -29.68 -47.11
CA LYS A 21 8.16 -30.66 -46.90
C LYS A 21 8.81 -31.88 -46.20
N ALA A 22 8.96 -31.79 -44.88
CA ALA A 22 9.84 -32.68 -44.12
C ALA A 22 9.09 -33.94 -43.72
N ASN A 23 9.61 -35.08 -44.16
CA ASN A 23 9.24 -36.38 -43.61
C ASN A 23 9.75 -36.47 -42.15
N ALA A 24 8.98 -37.13 -41.28
CA ALA A 24 9.20 -37.11 -39.82
C ALA A 24 10.60 -37.59 -39.39
N ASP A 25 11.20 -38.46 -40.19
CA ASP A 25 12.54 -39.02 -39.92
C ASP A 25 13.66 -37.98 -40.04
N GLN A 26 13.59 -37.06 -41.00
CA GLN A 26 14.62 -36.03 -41.22
C GLN A 26 14.66 -34.98 -40.10
N LEU A 27 13.52 -34.73 -39.45
CA LEU A 27 13.40 -33.83 -38.29
C LEU A 27 14.00 -34.44 -37.02
N ALA A 28 13.96 -35.77 -36.88
CA ALA A 28 14.52 -36.49 -35.75
C ALA A 28 16.06 -36.52 -35.81
N GLU A 29 16.61 -36.76 -36.99
CA GLU A 29 18.05 -36.73 -37.24
C GLU A 29 18.63 -35.34 -36.99
N TRP A 30 17.97 -34.31 -37.54
CA TRP A 30 18.39 -32.93 -37.32
C TRP A 30 18.36 -32.51 -35.85
N ARG A 31 17.35 -32.97 -35.09
CA ARG A 31 17.28 -32.71 -33.63
C ARG A 31 18.41 -33.37 -32.87
N GLN A 32 18.78 -34.60 -33.21
CA GLN A 32 19.88 -35.30 -32.55
C GLN A 32 21.23 -34.65 -32.84
N GLU A 33 21.44 -34.21 -34.08
CA GLU A 33 22.69 -33.55 -34.47
C GLU A 33 22.84 -32.19 -33.80
N LEU A 34 21.74 -31.43 -33.69
CA LEU A 34 21.72 -30.16 -32.97
C LEU A 34 22.04 -30.37 -31.48
N LEU A 35 21.44 -31.38 -30.83
CA LEU A 35 21.69 -31.72 -29.42
C LEU A 35 23.14 -32.16 -29.17
N ALA A 36 23.76 -32.88 -30.10
CA ALA A 36 25.16 -33.29 -30.01
C ALA A 36 26.12 -32.09 -30.12
N GLU A 37 25.77 -31.09 -30.94
CA GLU A 37 26.59 -29.88 -31.15
C GLU A 37 26.59 -28.97 -29.90
N ILE A 38 25.43 -28.81 -29.25
CA ILE A 38 25.32 -28.06 -27.98
C ILE A 38 26.10 -28.76 -26.85
N ALA A 39 26.07 -30.10 -26.80
CA ALA A 39 26.78 -30.88 -25.78
C ALA A 39 28.30 -30.82 -25.93
N LYS A 40 28.83 -30.75 -27.18
CA LYS A 40 30.28 -30.60 -27.43
C LYS A 40 30.80 -29.19 -27.11
N THR A 41 29.93 -28.18 -27.13
CA THR A 41 30.33 -26.77 -26.99
C THR A 41 30.15 -26.21 -25.57
N SER A 42 29.43 -26.89 -24.68
CA SER A 42 29.22 -26.40 -23.30
C SER A 42 30.33 -26.85 -22.35
N ARG A 43 31.42 -26.07 -22.27
CA ARG A 43 32.34 -26.12 -21.12
C ARG A 43 31.66 -25.40 -19.94
N PRO A 44 31.41 -26.03 -18.78
CA PRO A 44 30.79 -25.35 -17.65
C PRO A 44 31.76 -24.28 -17.10
N PRO A 45 31.33 -23.02 -16.89
CA PRO A 45 32.14 -22.05 -16.19
C PRO A 45 32.23 -22.47 -14.72
N LYS A 46 33.45 -22.67 -14.23
CA LYS A 46 33.75 -22.91 -12.81
C LYS A 46 33.25 -21.70 -12.02
N ALA A 47 32.10 -21.84 -11.35
CA ALA A 47 31.50 -20.79 -10.53
C ALA A 47 32.42 -20.49 -9.34
N LYS A 48 32.90 -19.25 -9.24
CA LYS A 48 33.49 -18.72 -8.01
C LYS A 48 32.34 -18.41 -7.03
N PRO A 49 32.51 -18.63 -5.71
CA PRO A 49 31.48 -18.29 -4.73
C PRO A 49 31.26 -16.77 -4.75
N VAL A 50 30.06 -16.34 -5.13
CA VAL A 50 29.66 -14.93 -5.06
C VAL A 50 29.35 -14.63 -3.59
N PRO A 51 29.98 -13.63 -2.96
CA PRO A 51 29.63 -13.23 -1.61
C PRO A 51 28.16 -12.79 -1.59
N ILE A 52 27.36 -13.41 -0.74
CA ILE A 52 25.97 -13.04 -0.48
C ILE A 52 26.01 -11.60 0.03
N LYS A 53 25.69 -10.63 -0.83
CA LYS A 53 25.46 -9.25 -0.42
C LYS A 53 24.25 -9.27 0.52
N PRO A 54 24.35 -8.74 1.75
CA PRO A 54 23.22 -8.68 2.65
C PRO A 54 22.08 -7.91 1.98
N LYS A 55 20.86 -8.46 2.06
CA LYS A 55 19.64 -7.77 1.64
C LYS A 55 19.62 -6.41 2.33
N LEU A 56 19.66 -5.34 1.55
CA LEU A 56 19.40 -3.99 2.03
C LEU A 56 18.00 -4.03 2.65
N VAL A 57 17.94 -3.97 3.98
CA VAL A 57 16.71 -3.71 4.71
C VAL A 57 16.30 -2.31 4.30
N ASP A 58 15.09 -2.18 3.76
CA ASP A 58 14.51 -0.88 3.44
C ASP A 58 14.47 -0.08 4.74
N VAL A 59 15.30 0.97 4.81
CA VAL A 59 15.32 1.87 5.94
C VAL A 59 14.12 2.79 5.74
N GLU A 60 13.03 2.51 6.44
CA GLU A 60 11.87 3.40 6.48
C GLU A 60 12.37 4.82 6.78
N ALA A 61 12.02 5.76 5.90
CA ALA A 61 12.47 7.14 6.01
C ALA A 61 12.08 7.72 7.39
N PRO A 62 12.94 8.57 8.00
CA PRO A 62 12.66 9.13 9.31
C PRO A 62 11.31 9.87 9.30
N PRO A 63 10.49 9.72 10.36
CA PRO A 63 9.17 10.31 10.43
C PRO A 63 9.28 11.82 10.24
N ARG A 64 8.65 12.34 9.18
CA ARG A 64 8.59 13.79 8.95
C ARG A 64 7.72 14.40 10.04
N THR A 65 8.21 15.45 10.67
CA THR A 65 7.39 16.26 11.57
C THR A 65 6.35 16.99 10.72
N LEU A 66 5.12 16.48 10.73
CA LEU A 66 3.98 17.14 10.09
C LEU A 66 3.53 18.33 10.93
N GLY A 67 2.92 19.33 10.30
CA GLY A 67 2.29 20.43 11.03
C GLY A 67 1.00 19.99 11.72
N PRO A 68 0.45 20.78 12.65
CA PRO A 68 -0.74 20.41 13.41
C PRO A 68 -1.98 20.12 12.56
N ILE A 69 -2.10 20.76 11.39
CA ILE A 69 -3.22 20.57 10.45
C ILE A 69 -2.95 19.34 9.59
N GLU A 70 -1.72 19.17 9.12
CA GLU A 70 -1.27 18.04 8.31
C GLU A 70 -1.37 16.72 9.10
N GLU A 71 -1.04 16.73 10.39
CA GLU A 71 -1.25 15.59 11.29
C GLU A 71 -2.72 15.16 11.35
N LEU A 72 -3.65 16.12 11.40
CA LEU A 72 -5.09 15.81 11.37
C LEU A 72 -5.52 15.24 10.02
N LYS A 73 -4.95 15.77 8.92
CA LYS A 73 -5.26 15.35 7.56
C LYS A 73 -4.74 13.97 7.23
N ASP A 74 -3.52 13.64 7.63
CA ASP A 74 -2.88 12.36 7.28
C ASP A 74 -3.07 11.30 8.36
N MET A 75 -3.98 11.52 9.32
CA MET A 75 -4.25 10.62 10.44
C MET A 75 -4.69 9.24 9.95
N LYS A 76 -3.84 8.22 10.16
CA LYS A 76 -4.14 6.81 9.88
C LYS A 76 -4.76 6.15 11.10
N LEU A 77 -5.36 4.97 10.89
CA LEU A 77 -6.01 4.22 11.97
C LEU A 77 -5.02 3.81 13.08
N ILE A 78 -3.79 3.47 12.70
CA ILE A 78 -2.75 3.13 13.68
C ILE A 78 -2.36 4.33 14.54
N ASP A 79 -2.27 5.52 13.96
CA ASP A 79 -1.95 6.75 14.67
C ASP A 79 -3.09 7.11 15.61
N PHE A 80 -4.32 7.06 15.11
CA PHE A 80 -5.54 7.25 15.88
C PHE A 80 -5.57 6.37 17.15
N ARG A 81 -5.26 5.07 17.01
CA ARG A 81 -5.21 4.15 18.16
C ARG A 81 -4.05 4.41 19.13
N ARG A 82 -2.97 5.03 18.67
CA ARG A 82 -1.82 5.41 19.51
C ARG A 82 -2.07 6.68 20.33
N LEU A 83 -3.00 7.53 19.92
CA LEU A 83 -3.29 8.78 20.62
C LEU A 83 -3.78 8.54 22.05
N GLY A 84 -4.45 7.43 22.35
CA GLY A 84 -5.11 7.21 23.63
C GLY A 84 -5.45 5.75 23.90
N LYS A 85 -5.84 5.47 25.14
CA LYS A 85 -6.15 4.10 25.58
C LYS A 85 -7.57 3.65 25.22
N THR A 86 -8.49 4.61 25.11
CA THR A 86 -9.89 4.39 24.78
C THR A 86 -10.30 5.30 23.63
N ALA A 87 -11.34 4.92 22.88
CA ALA A 87 -11.88 5.72 21.78
C ALA A 87 -12.24 7.15 22.23
N GLY A 88 -12.84 7.29 23.42
CA GLY A 88 -13.17 8.58 24.01
C GLY A 88 -11.95 9.46 24.32
N ASP A 89 -10.85 8.88 24.84
CA ASP A 89 -9.60 9.62 25.10
C ASP A 89 -8.95 10.10 23.79
N VAL A 90 -8.92 9.23 22.78
CA VAL A 90 -8.41 9.56 21.43
C VAL A 90 -9.20 10.75 20.85
N ILE A 91 -10.52 10.66 20.86
CA ILE A 91 -11.40 11.70 20.33
C ILE A 91 -11.29 13.00 21.14
N GLY A 92 -11.17 12.91 22.46
CA GLY A 92 -10.92 14.06 23.32
C GLY A 92 -9.64 14.81 22.94
N LYS A 93 -8.56 14.09 22.62
CA LYS A 93 -7.29 14.68 22.16
C LYS A 93 -7.41 15.32 20.78
N ILE A 94 -8.13 14.70 19.85
CA ILE A 94 -8.40 15.27 18.52
C ILE A 94 -9.23 16.55 18.66
N GLN A 95 -10.29 16.52 19.48
CA GLN A 95 -11.11 17.68 19.78
C GLN A 95 -10.28 18.82 20.38
N ALA A 96 -9.44 18.52 21.38
CA ALA A 96 -8.56 19.48 22.01
C ALA A 96 -7.57 20.09 21.01
N LYS A 97 -6.99 19.28 20.12
CA LYS A 97 -6.09 19.78 19.05
C LYS A 97 -6.82 20.74 18.11
N ILE A 98 -8.04 20.41 17.67
CA ILE A 98 -8.86 21.29 16.82
C ILE A 98 -9.18 22.61 17.55
N GLN A 99 -9.53 22.54 18.84
CA GLN A 99 -9.80 23.73 19.66
C GLN A 99 -8.56 24.61 19.79
N LEU A 100 -7.40 24.04 20.12
CA LEU A 100 -6.13 24.75 20.26
C LEU A 100 -5.71 25.45 18.96
N ILE A 101 -5.85 24.78 17.80
CA ILE A 101 -5.62 25.41 16.50
C ILE A 101 -6.62 26.56 16.28
N GLY A 102 -7.87 26.38 16.72
CA GLY A 102 -8.92 27.38 16.62
C GLY A 102 -8.74 28.62 17.49
N GLU A 103 -7.97 28.56 18.58
CA GLU A 103 -7.61 29.72 19.40
C GLU A 103 -6.80 30.76 18.60
N THR A 104 -6.08 30.31 17.57
CA THR A 104 -5.33 31.20 16.66
C THR A 104 -6.21 31.88 15.60
N GLY A 105 -7.48 31.50 15.51
CA GLY A 105 -8.48 32.13 14.65
C GLY A 105 -9.53 31.17 14.09
N ILE A 106 -10.70 31.72 13.75
CA ILE A 106 -11.84 30.96 13.22
C ILE A 106 -11.49 30.26 11.90
N GLY A 107 -10.75 30.92 11.00
CA GLY A 107 -10.30 30.33 9.75
C GLY A 107 -9.39 29.11 9.95
N ARG A 108 -8.53 29.16 10.98
CA ARG A 108 -7.66 28.04 11.37
C ARG A 108 -8.46 26.88 11.94
N ARG A 109 -9.49 27.15 12.76
CA ARG A 109 -10.44 26.13 13.24
C ARG A 109 -11.11 25.41 12.07
N LEU A 110 -11.60 26.16 11.08
CA LEU A 110 -12.25 25.58 9.90
C LEU A 110 -11.28 24.71 9.09
N GLN A 111 -10.04 25.15 8.92
CA GLN A 111 -8.99 24.34 8.28
C GLN A 111 -8.72 23.04 9.05
N ALA A 112 -8.66 23.10 10.38
CA ALA A 112 -8.45 21.91 11.22
C ALA A 112 -9.61 20.91 11.11
N VAL A 113 -10.86 21.39 11.13
CA VAL A 113 -12.05 20.53 10.92
C VAL A 113 -12.03 19.90 9.53
N ARG A 114 -11.73 20.67 8.49
CA ARG A 114 -11.63 20.15 7.11
C ARG A 114 -10.50 19.14 6.95
N ALA A 115 -9.36 19.37 7.60
CA ALA A 115 -8.24 18.45 7.63
C ALA A 115 -8.66 17.13 8.28
N TRP A 116 -9.28 17.18 9.47
CA TRP A 116 -9.82 15.99 10.13
C TRP A 116 -10.83 15.23 9.24
N GLN A 117 -11.75 15.94 8.57
CA GLN A 117 -12.72 15.33 7.66
C GLN A 117 -12.07 14.70 6.42
N ALA A 118 -10.92 15.21 5.98
CA ALA A 118 -10.16 14.63 4.89
C ALA A 118 -9.33 13.41 5.30
N SER A 119 -9.28 13.08 6.60
CA SER A 119 -8.41 12.02 7.11
C SER A 119 -8.83 10.61 6.70
N PRO A 120 -7.88 9.69 6.47
CA PRO A 120 -8.18 8.28 6.23
C PRO A 120 -9.12 7.67 7.26
N VAL A 121 -8.95 8.01 8.54
CA VAL A 121 -9.83 7.55 9.63
C VAL A 121 -11.27 8.05 9.46
N TYR A 122 -11.45 9.32 9.12
CA TYR A 122 -12.78 9.87 8.88
C TYR A 122 -13.43 9.28 7.62
N GLN A 123 -12.66 9.06 6.56
CA GLN A 123 -13.14 8.41 5.35
C GLN A 123 -13.57 6.96 5.61
N LEU A 124 -12.86 6.25 6.49
CA LEU A 124 -13.26 4.92 6.95
C LEU A 124 -14.58 4.96 7.72
N TYR A 125 -14.76 5.94 8.62
CA TYR A 125 -16.04 6.18 9.31
C TYR A 125 -17.20 6.41 8.32
N LEU A 126 -17.03 7.27 7.32
CA LEU A 126 -18.05 7.49 6.29
C LEU A 126 -18.35 6.24 5.48
N THR A 127 -17.31 5.46 5.14
CA THR A 127 -17.45 4.23 4.36
C THR A 127 -18.27 3.20 5.13
N LEU A 128 -18.00 2.99 6.42
CA LEU A 128 -18.78 2.09 7.27
C LEU A 128 -20.25 2.53 7.39
N GLY A 129 -20.48 3.84 7.55
CA GLY A 129 -21.84 4.39 7.58
C GLY A 129 -22.58 4.18 6.26
N ARG A 130 -21.91 4.40 5.13
CA ARG A 130 -22.50 4.16 3.81
C ARG A 130 -22.84 2.69 3.59
N GLU A 131 -21.91 1.79 3.91
CA GLU A 131 -22.14 0.34 3.76
C GLU A 131 -23.27 -0.20 4.62
N SER A 132 -23.43 0.34 5.83
CA SER A 132 -24.57 0.03 6.70
C SER A 132 -25.89 0.38 6.02
N ILE A 133 -25.98 1.54 5.36
CA ILE A 133 -27.17 1.97 4.62
C ILE A 133 -27.37 1.12 3.36
N GLU A 134 -26.32 0.91 2.55
CA GLU A 134 -26.39 0.16 1.29
C GLU A 134 -26.80 -1.30 1.51
N GLN A 135 -26.33 -1.92 2.58
CA GLN A 135 -26.65 -3.31 2.91
C GLN A 135 -27.87 -3.46 3.83
N ALA A 136 -28.47 -2.36 4.29
CA ALA A 136 -29.53 -2.35 5.30
C ALA A 136 -29.18 -3.16 6.56
N LYS A 137 -27.92 -3.12 6.98
CA LYS A 137 -27.40 -3.82 8.17
C LYS A 137 -26.91 -2.81 9.20
N SER A 138 -26.89 -3.20 10.47
CA SER A 138 -26.29 -2.40 11.52
C SER A 138 -24.77 -2.27 11.32
N VAL A 139 -24.22 -1.14 11.78
CA VAL A 139 -22.78 -0.84 11.68
C VAL A 139 -21.93 -1.90 12.41
N ASP A 140 -22.41 -2.43 13.54
CA ASP A 140 -21.70 -3.50 14.27
C ASP A 140 -21.48 -4.74 13.38
N SER A 141 -22.47 -5.11 12.58
CA SER A 141 -22.43 -6.30 11.73
C SER A 141 -21.52 -6.10 10.53
N ILE A 142 -21.48 -4.88 9.97
CA ILE A 142 -20.51 -4.50 8.92
C ILE A 142 -19.08 -4.56 9.46
N ILE A 143 -18.86 -4.01 10.66
CA ILE A 143 -17.55 -4.06 11.33
C ILE A 143 -17.12 -5.50 11.58
N ALA A 144 -18.00 -6.35 12.12
CA ALA A 144 -17.70 -7.76 12.37
C ALA A 144 -17.33 -8.51 11.07
N THR A 145 -18.05 -8.24 9.98
CA THR A 145 -17.76 -8.82 8.66
C THR A 145 -16.37 -8.40 8.17
N ARG A 146 -16.05 -7.10 8.21
CA ARG A 146 -14.75 -6.57 7.80
C ARG A 146 -13.59 -7.10 8.66
N GLN A 147 -13.82 -7.26 9.96
CA GLN A 147 -12.83 -7.86 10.87
C GLN A 147 -12.57 -9.33 10.51
N ALA A 148 -13.62 -10.09 10.19
CA ALA A 148 -13.48 -11.49 9.76
C ALA A 148 -12.72 -11.60 8.41
N ASP A 149 -12.92 -10.64 7.52
CA ASP A 149 -12.22 -10.54 6.24
C ASP A 149 -10.78 -9.99 6.36
N GLY A 150 -10.32 -9.67 7.58
CA GLY A 150 -8.99 -9.12 7.83
C GLY A 150 -8.78 -7.71 7.28
N GLN A 151 -9.86 -6.99 6.97
CA GLN A 151 -9.80 -5.63 6.47
C GLN A 151 -9.59 -4.62 7.60
N GLU A 152 -8.86 -3.55 7.30
CA GLU A 152 -8.74 -2.42 8.22
C GLU A 152 -10.12 -1.81 8.49
N THR A 153 -10.54 -1.79 9.76
CA THR A 153 -11.83 -1.24 10.17
C THR A 153 -11.76 -0.61 11.56
N LEU A 154 -12.68 0.33 11.79
CA LEU A 154 -12.97 0.88 13.11
C LEU A 154 -13.72 -0.16 13.95
N THR A 155 -13.54 -0.08 15.27
CA THR A 155 -14.41 -0.75 16.24
C THR A 155 -15.68 0.06 16.45
N LEU A 156 -16.72 -0.57 17.02
CA LEU A 156 -17.99 0.13 17.29
C LEU A 156 -17.78 1.36 18.20
N ALA A 157 -16.97 1.21 19.26
CA ALA A 157 -16.66 2.32 20.17
C ALA A 157 -15.91 3.47 19.47
N GLU A 158 -15.02 3.16 18.54
CA GLU A 158 -14.33 4.19 17.73
C GLU A 158 -15.30 4.90 16.79
N PHE A 159 -16.21 4.15 16.16
CA PHE A 159 -17.23 4.70 15.27
C PHE A 159 -18.18 5.66 16.00
N GLU A 160 -18.71 5.25 17.16
CA GLU A 160 -19.60 6.06 17.99
C GLU A 160 -18.88 7.32 18.49
N ALA A 161 -17.64 7.19 18.96
CA ALA A 161 -16.88 8.34 19.44
C ALA A 161 -16.58 9.36 18.32
N ILE A 162 -16.35 8.91 17.08
CA ILE A 162 -16.23 9.80 15.91
C ILE A 162 -17.58 10.47 15.61
N ALA A 163 -18.70 9.75 15.71
CA ALA A 163 -20.02 10.33 15.53
C ALA A 163 -20.32 11.46 16.55
N ASP A 164 -19.99 11.22 17.82
CA ASP A 164 -20.12 12.22 18.89
C ASP A 164 -19.27 13.46 18.64
N LEU A 165 -18.03 13.27 18.18
CA LEU A 165 -17.16 14.38 17.79
C LEU A 165 -17.81 15.20 16.66
N ASN A 166 -18.33 14.52 15.64
CA ASN A 166 -18.94 15.18 14.50
C ASN A 166 -20.15 16.01 14.87
N GLN A 167 -20.96 15.55 15.83
CA GLN A 167 -22.07 16.34 16.37
C GLN A 167 -21.58 17.62 17.03
N LYS A 168 -20.47 17.57 17.78
CA LYS A 168 -19.85 18.74 18.43
C LYS A 168 -19.17 19.69 17.45
N LEU A 169 -18.76 19.20 16.28
CA LEU A 169 -18.12 19.99 15.23
C LEU A 169 -19.11 20.69 14.29
N ARG A 170 -20.42 20.45 14.45
CA ARG A 170 -21.48 21.20 13.77
C ARG A 170 -21.59 22.58 14.42
N PHE A 171 -20.99 23.58 13.79
CA PHE A 171 -21.09 25.00 14.15
C PHE A 171 -21.77 25.75 13.01
#